data_AF-A0A975EKZ0-F1
#
_entry.id   AF-A0A975EKZ0-F1
#
_cell.length_a   1.000
_cell.length_b   1.000
_cell.length_c   1.000
_cell.angle_alpha   90.00
_cell.angle_beta   90.00
_cell.angle_gamma   90.00
#
_symmetry.space_group_name_H-M   'P 1'
#
loop_
_entity.id
_entity.type
_entity.pdbx_description
1 polymer ?
#
loop_
_entity_poly.entity_id
_entity_poly.type
_entity_poly.pdbx_seq_one_letter_code
_entity_poly.pdbx_strand_id
1 'polypeptide(L)'
;MEDINLRYILTRAGGVILVIVVGLYALGYVKKRNKQAAIVAELKSLSSDSSFFRQFYAEDARKSLVKAVGLIAEANNLGLPPETSINRGLGIEEKYFAMDGDKEASPVKETLVRETLRANYENFRKLGYEADFHTLDMMKQGDLPPVRTGPQAGAKAEVGTIIDPALSPGLDKVMANLEIRPPKEKGLPLTDVETATAKQLATALRDAGIIEEAAEKRIIESLTPPPPGP
;
A
#
# COMPACT_ATOMS: atom_id res chain seq x y z
N MET A 1 9.65 43.98 54.68
CA MET A 1 10.11 42.91 53.80
C MET A 1 8.91 42.02 53.57
N GLU A 2 8.31 42.09 52.37
CA GLU A 2 7.22 41.19 52.00
C GLU A 2 7.77 39.77 51.91
N ASP A 3 7.23 38.87 52.73
CA ASP A 3 7.48 37.44 52.59
C ASP A 3 6.92 37.01 51.24
N ILE A 4 7.82 36.88 50.26
CA ILE A 4 7.51 36.25 48.98
C ILE A 4 6.97 34.86 49.32
N ASN A 5 5.67 34.69 49.15
CA ASN A 5 4.97 33.48 49.52
C ASN A 5 5.36 32.37 48.52
N LEU A 6 6.48 31.70 48.81
CA LEU A 6 7.15 30.75 47.93
C LEU A 6 6.20 29.65 47.43
N ARG A 7 5.23 29.24 48.26
CA ARG A 7 4.16 28.31 47.90
C ARG A 7 3.28 28.84 46.77
N TYR A 8 2.94 30.12 46.77
CA TYR A 8 2.13 30.75 45.73
C TYR A 8 2.84 30.79 44.38
N ILE A 9 4.13 31.14 44.37
CA ILE A 9 4.97 31.14 43.16
C ILE A 9 5.10 29.72 42.61
N LEU A 10 5.38 28.73 43.47
CA LEU A 10 5.49 27.33 43.07
C LEU A 10 4.19 26.77 42.49
N THR A 11 3.03 27.11 43.08
CA THR A 11 1.73 26.63 42.60
C THR A 11 1.37 27.24 41.24
N ARG A 12 1.64 28.54 41.03
CA ARG A 12 1.44 29.21 39.73
C ARG A 12 2.42 28.70 38.68
N ALA A 13 3.69 28.53 39.03
CA ALA A 13 4.70 27.95 38.14
C ALA A 13 4.30 26.53 37.70
N GLY A 14 3.83 25.69 38.64
CA GLY A 14 3.30 24.36 38.34
C GLY A 14 2.10 24.39 37.40
N GLY A 15 1.16 25.32 37.61
CA GLY A 15 0.02 25.53 36.72
C GLY A 15 0.43 25.95 35.30
N VAL A 16 1.40 26.86 35.17
CA VAL A 16 1.94 27.30 33.87
C VAL A 16 2.64 26.15 33.15
N ILE A 17 3.47 25.37 33.84
CA ILE A 17 4.12 24.19 33.27
C ILE A 17 3.09 23.18 32.79
N LEU A 18 2.05 22.90 33.59
CA LEU A 18 0.97 22.00 33.20
C LEU A 18 0.27 22.46 31.91
N VAL A 19 -0.08 23.76 31.82
CA VAL A 19 -0.71 24.33 30.62
C VAL A 19 0.21 24.23 29.40
N ILE A 20 1.51 24.49 29.56
CA ILE A 20 2.49 24.35 28.47
C ILE A 20 2.58 22.89 28.01
N VAL A 21 2.67 21.93 28.94
CA VAL A 21 2.77 20.50 28.61
C VAL A 21 1.51 20.02 27.88
N VAL A 22 0.32 20.38 28.37
CA VAL A 22 -0.96 20.06 27.72
C VAL A 22 -1.03 20.71 26.34
N GLY A 23 -0.62 21.97 26.21
CA GLY A 23 -0.57 22.69 24.94
C GLY A 23 0.35 22.03 23.91
N LEU A 24 1.56 21.65 24.31
CA LEU A 24 2.51 20.93 23.45
C LEU A 24 1.97 19.56 23.03
N TYR A 25 1.34 18.83 23.94
CA TYR A 25 0.73 17.53 23.64
C TYR A 25 -0.43 17.67 22.64
N ALA A 26 -1.31 18.66 22.85
CA ALA A 26 -2.42 18.95 21.94
C ALA A 26 -1.91 19.34 20.54
N LEU A 27 -0.90 20.20 20.45
CA LEU A 27 -0.26 20.57 19.17
C LEU A 27 0.35 19.36 18.47
N GLY A 28 1.06 18.50 19.21
CA GLY A 28 1.63 17.25 18.69
C GLY A 28 0.56 16.32 18.14
N TYR A 29 -0.55 16.16 18.86
CA TYR A 29 -1.68 15.33 18.45
C TYR A 29 -2.37 15.87 17.18
N VAL A 30 -2.61 17.17 17.09
CA VAL A 30 -3.19 17.80 15.90
C VAL A 30 -2.27 17.64 14.69
N LYS A 31 -0.97 17.89 14.84
CA LYS A 31 0.02 17.71 13.76
C LYS A 31 0.05 16.27 13.26
N LYS A 32 -0.01 15.30 14.19
CA LYS A 32 -0.07 13.87 13.87
C LYS A 32 -1.33 13.52 13.08
N ARG A 33 -2.50 13.98 13.52
CA ARG A 33 -3.80 13.78 12.84
C ARG A 33 -3.80 14.38 11.43
N ASN A 34 -3.27 15.59 11.26
CA ASN A 34 -3.19 16.24 9.95
C ASN A 34 -2.31 15.44 8.98
N LYS A 35 -1.18 14.90 9.46
CA LYS A 35 -0.33 14.02 8.64
C LYS A 35 -1.04 12.72 8.25
N GLN A 36 -1.71 12.07 9.19
CA GLN A 36 -2.50 10.86 8.90
C GLN A 36 -3.60 11.14 7.86
N ALA A 37 -4.30 12.27 7.97
CA ALA A 37 -5.34 12.66 7.03
C ALA A 37 -4.78 12.92 5.61
N ALA A 38 -3.63 13.59 5.50
CA ALA A 38 -2.96 13.81 4.22
C ALA A 38 -2.55 12.48 3.56
N ILE A 39 -1.98 11.55 4.33
CA ILE A 39 -1.63 10.21 3.84
C ILE A 39 -2.87 9.46 3.33
N VAL A 40 -3.96 9.48 4.09
CA VAL A 40 -5.21 8.83 3.69
C VAL A 40 -5.78 9.44 2.41
N ALA A 41 -5.76 10.77 2.28
CA ALA A 41 -6.24 11.44 1.08
C ALA A 41 -5.41 11.04 -0.17
N GLU A 42 -4.09 10.91 0.01
CA GLU A 42 -3.20 10.48 -1.07
C GLU A 42 -3.38 9.00 -1.42
N LEU A 43 -3.55 8.12 -0.42
CA LEU A 43 -3.93 6.72 -0.62
C LEU A 43 -5.26 6.60 -1.35
N LYS A 44 -6.24 7.45 -1.04
CA LYS A 44 -7.53 7.50 -1.76
C LYS A 44 -7.37 7.87 -3.22
N SER A 45 -6.49 8.82 -3.54
CA SER A 45 -6.16 9.14 -4.92
C SER A 45 -5.53 7.94 -5.65
N LEU A 46 -4.55 7.29 -5.03
CA LEU A 46 -3.83 6.15 -5.63
C LEU A 46 -4.70 4.89 -5.77
N SER A 47 -5.67 4.73 -4.87
CA SER A 47 -6.62 3.60 -4.84
C SER A 47 -7.85 3.80 -5.72
N SER A 48 -7.96 4.96 -6.38
CA SER A 48 -9.06 5.23 -7.32
C SER A 48 -9.00 4.30 -8.53
N ASP A 49 -10.16 3.94 -9.09
CA ASP A 49 -10.25 3.04 -10.26
C ASP A 49 -9.31 3.42 -11.42
N SER A 50 -9.24 4.73 -11.74
CA SER A 50 -8.38 5.23 -12.82
C SER A 50 -6.90 5.09 -12.50
N SER A 51 -6.50 5.39 -11.26
CA SER A 51 -5.10 5.29 -10.84
C SER A 51 -4.67 3.84 -10.66
N PHE A 52 -5.56 2.97 -10.19
CA PHE A 52 -5.18 1.60 -9.82
C PHE A 52 -5.22 0.64 -11.01
N PHE A 53 -6.22 0.79 -11.89
CA PHE A 53 -6.46 -0.16 -12.98
C PHE A 53 -6.22 0.39 -14.38
N ARG A 54 -6.02 1.71 -14.54
CA ARG A 54 -6.01 2.35 -15.87
C ARG A 54 -4.91 3.40 -16.02
N GLN A 55 -3.70 3.06 -15.55
CA GLN A 55 -2.53 3.92 -15.79
C GLN A 55 -2.19 3.98 -17.28
N PHE A 56 -1.67 5.11 -17.72
CA PHE A 56 -1.25 5.28 -19.12
C PHE A 56 0.07 4.55 -19.40
N TYR A 57 0.99 4.55 -18.43
CA TYR A 57 2.34 4.00 -18.54
C TYR A 57 2.63 3.00 -17.41
N ALA A 58 3.39 1.95 -17.73
CA ALA A 58 3.77 0.92 -16.76
C ALA A 58 4.63 1.49 -15.62
N GLU A 59 5.54 2.41 -15.92
CA GLU A 59 6.37 3.08 -14.90
C GLU A 59 5.52 3.86 -13.88
N ASP A 60 4.43 4.48 -14.31
CA ASP A 60 3.54 5.21 -13.39
C ASP A 60 2.79 4.25 -12.45
N ALA A 61 2.37 3.08 -12.96
CA ALA A 61 1.78 2.02 -12.14
C ALA A 61 2.79 1.49 -11.10
N ARG A 62 4.04 1.26 -11.52
CA ARG A 62 5.13 0.82 -10.63
C ARG A 62 5.40 1.85 -9.54
N LYS A 63 5.60 3.12 -9.90
CA LYS A 63 5.84 4.20 -8.92
C LYS A 63 4.66 4.40 -7.98
N SER A 64 3.43 4.32 -8.50
CA SER A 64 2.21 4.42 -7.71
C SER A 64 2.10 3.31 -6.67
N LEU A 65 2.45 2.06 -7.03
CA LEU A 65 2.49 0.96 -6.07
C LEU A 65 3.51 1.22 -4.96
N VAL A 66 4.75 1.54 -5.33
CA VAL A 66 5.82 1.82 -4.37
C VAL A 66 5.40 2.94 -3.41
N LYS A 67 4.86 4.04 -3.96
CA LYS A 67 4.38 5.16 -3.17
C LYS A 67 3.24 4.77 -2.24
N ALA A 68 2.25 4.00 -2.72
CA ALA A 68 1.14 3.54 -1.89
C ALA A 68 1.61 2.69 -0.71
N VAL A 69 2.55 1.78 -0.92
CA VAL A 69 3.13 0.97 0.16
C VAL A 69 3.94 1.82 1.14
N GLY A 70 4.69 2.80 0.64
CA GLY A 70 5.42 3.76 1.48
C GLY A 70 4.47 4.59 2.36
N LEU A 71 3.33 5.02 1.82
CA LEU A 71 2.29 5.73 2.57
C LEU A 71 1.66 4.85 3.66
N ILE A 72 1.41 3.56 3.38
CA ILE A 72 0.92 2.60 4.39
C ILE A 72 1.96 2.43 5.51
N ALA A 73 3.24 2.32 5.17
CA ALA A 73 4.32 2.23 6.15
C ALA A 73 4.45 3.51 7.00
N GLU A 74 4.36 4.69 6.38
CA GLU A 74 4.37 5.98 7.07
C GLU A 74 3.16 6.14 8.01
N ALA A 75 1.97 5.75 7.55
CA ALA A 75 0.75 5.71 8.37
C ALA A 75 0.93 4.82 9.60
N ASN A 76 1.49 3.63 9.43
CA ASN A 76 1.77 2.70 10.52
C ASN A 76 2.76 3.28 11.54
N ASN A 77 3.82 3.96 11.08
CA ASN A 77 4.76 4.67 11.97
C ASN A 77 4.08 5.82 12.73
N LEU A 78 3.08 6.46 12.12
CA LEU A 78 2.20 7.42 12.79
C LEU A 78 1.12 6.74 13.64
N GLY A 79 1.16 5.43 13.89
CA GLY A 79 0.20 4.71 14.73
C GLY A 79 -1.19 4.55 14.11
N LEU A 80 -1.30 4.62 12.78
CA LEU A 80 -2.49 4.21 12.04
C LEU A 80 -2.21 2.82 11.43
N PRO A 81 -2.83 1.74 11.91
CA PRO A 81 -2.53 0.39 11.44
C PRO A 81 -2.71 0.23 9.91
N PRO A 82 -1.98 -0.68 9.26
CA PRO A 82 -2.00 -0.86 7.81
C PRO A 82 -3.42 -1.09 7.26
N GLU A 83 -4.15 -2.04 7.84
CA GLU A 83 -5.55 -2.34 7.47
C GLU A 83 -6.45 -1.11 7.59
N THR A 84 -6.31 -0.34 8.66
CA THR A 84 -7.08 0.89 8.86
C THR A 84 -6.71 1.95 7.81
N SER A 85 -5.42 2.10 7.49
CA SER A 85 -4.98 3.05 6.47
C SER A 85 -5.47 2.67 5.06
N ILE A 86 -5.47 1.38 4.71
CA ILE A 86 -5.99 0.87 3.45
C ILE A 86 -7.50 1.08 3.39
N ASN A 87 -8.25 0.69 4.42
CA ASN A 87 -9.70 0.84 4.44
C ASN A 87 -10.15 2.30 4.36
N ARG A 88 -9.42 3.20 5.02
CA ARG A 88 -9.65 4.65 4.91
C ARG A 88 -9.29 5.18 3.53
N GLY A 89 -8.19 4.73 2.93
CA GLY A 89 -7.84 5.06 1.55
C GLY A 89 -8.92 4.64 0.56
N LEU A 90 -9.55 3.49 0.78
CA LEU A 90 -10.69 3.03 -0.03
C LEU A 90 -12.01 3.78 0.26
N GLY A 91 -12.04 4.66 1.26
CA GLY A 91 -13.25 5.36 1.69
C GLY A 91 -14.29 4.45 2.37
N ILE A 92 -13.90 3.26 2.80
CA ILE A 92 -14.83 2.28 3.42
C ILE A 92 -15.41 2.80 4.72
N GLU A 93 -14.60 3.49 5.55
CA GLU A 93 -15.10 4.08 6.80
C GLU A 93 -16.12 5.20 6.55
N GLU A 94 -16.02 5.96 5.45
CA GLU A 94 -16.98 7.03 5.10
C GLU A 94 -18.32 6.47 4.62
N LYS A 95 -18.30 5.30 3.95
CA LYS A 95 -19.49 4.62 3.40
C LYS A 95 -20.44 4.07 4.47
N TYR A 96 -19.95 3.74 5.67
CA TYR A 96 -20.80 3.28 6.77
C TYR A 96 -21.62 4.41 7.41
N PHE A 97 -21.22 5.67 7.22
CA PHE A 97 -21.89 6.84 7.82
C PHE A 97 -22.65 7.72 6.82
N ALA A 98 -22.35 7.62 5.52
CA ALA A 98 -23.07 8.33 4.47
C ALA A 98 -24.25 7.49 3.94
N MET A 99 -25.46 7.74 4.46
CA MET A 99 -26.69 7.45 3.72
C MET A 99 -26.84 8.50 2.62
N ASP A 100 -26.17 8.32 1.48
CA ASP A 100 -26.68 8.68 0.16
C ASP A 100 -25.64 8.41 -0.92
N GLY A 101 -26.16 7.95 -2.07
CA GLY A 101 -25.40 7.43 -3.18
C GLY A 101 -24.48 8.46 -3.82
N ASP A 102 -23.22 8.07 -4.01
CA ASP A 102 -22.59 8.19 -5.33
C ASP A 102 -21.29 7.39 -5.38
N LYS A 103 -21.17 6.61 -6.47
CA LYS A 103 -20.09 5.68 -6.84
C LYS A 103 -20.01 4.39 -6.01
N GLU A 104 -20.83 3.42 -6.41
CA GLU A 104 -20.57 2.00 -6.19
C GLU A 104 -19.24 1.61 -6.84
N ALA A 105 -18.14 1.73 -6.08
CA ALA A 105 -16.98 0.89 -6.35
C ALA A 105 -17.46 -0.56 -6.21
N SER A 106 -17.29 -1.36 -7.26
CA SER A 106 -17.65 -2.78 -7.20
C SER A 106 -16.96 -3.43 -6.00
N PRO A 107 -17.68 -4.17 -5.15
CA PRO A 107 -17.09 -4.87 -4.01
C PRO A 107 -15.88 -5.73 -4.39
N VAL A 108 -15.86 -6.24 -5.62
CA VAL A 108 -14.75 -7.02 -6.19
C VAL A 108 -13.50 -6.15 -6.40
N LYS A 109 -13.66 -4.96 -6.98
CA LYS A 109 -12.54 -4.04 -7.22
C LYS A 109 -11.93 -3.55 -5.91
N GLU A 110 -12.76 -3.19 -4.93
CA GLU A 110 -12.27 -2.78 -3.61
C GLU A 110 -11.48 -3.90 -2.92
N THR A 111 -11.99 -5.13 -3.01
CA THR A 111 -11.29 -6.31 -2.48
C THR A 111 -9.95 -6.47 -3.19
N LEU A 112 -9.91 -6.34 -4.51
CA LEU A 112 -8.68 -6.48 -5.28
C LEU A 112 -7.63 -5.40 -4.91
N VAL A 113 -8.04 -4.15 -4.75
CA VAL A 113 -7.15 -3.07 -4.29
C VAL A 113 -6.62 -3.38 -2.88
N ARG A 114 -7.51 -3.77 -1.96
CA ARG A 114 -7.15 -4.08 -0.57
C ARG A 114 -6.13 -5.20 -0.49
N GLU A 115 -6.43 -6.32 -1.16
CA GLU A 115 -5.57 -7.50 -1.18
C GLU A 115 -4.20 -7.20 -1.81
N THR A 116 -4.18 -6.45 -2.92
CA THR A 116 -2.92 -6.06 -3.57
C THR A 116 -2.06 -5.19 -2.66
N LEU A 117 -2.63 -4.15 -2.04
CA LEU A 117 -1.89 -3.25 -1.16
C LEU A 117 -1.41 -3.96 0.11
N ARG A 118 -2.24 -4.85 0.67
CA ARG A 118 -1.91 -5.68 1.83
C ARG A 118 -0.74 -6.62 1.52
N ALA A 119 -0.84 -7.40 0.45
CA ALA A 119 0.20 -8.34 0.03
C ALA A 119 1.54 -7.62 -0.23
N ASN A 120 1.50 -6.46 -0.88
CA ASN A 120 2.71 -5.67 -1.15
C ASN A 120 3.30 -5.04 0.12
N TYR A 121 2.46 -4.62 1.09
CA TYR A 121 2.95 -4.18 2.39
C TYR A 121 3.57 -5.33 3.21
N GLU A 122 3.02 -6.54 3.12
CA GLU A 122 3.67 -7.71 3.70
C GLU A 122 5.01 -8.01 3.04
N ASN A 123 5.10 -7.91 1.71
CA ASN A 123 6.37 -8.08 1.00
C ASN A 123 7.39 -7.01 1.42
N PHE A 124 6.98 -5.74 1.55
CA PHE A 124 7.80 -4.68 2.13
C PHE A 124 8.40 -5.09 3.48
N ARG A 125 7.59 -5.69 4.38
CA ARG A 125 8.08 -6.18 5.67
C ARG A 125 9.00 -7.39 5.53
N LYS A 126 8.69 -8.35 4.65
CA LYS A 126 9.51 -9.54 4.39
C LYS A 126 10.88 -9.20 3.81
N LEU A 127 10.98 -8.10 3.05
CA LEU A 127 12.24 -7.55 2.54
C LEU A 127 13.08 -6.84 3.61
N GLY A 128 12.55 -6.71 4.84
CA GLY A 128 13.22 -6.11 5.98
C GLY A 128 13.17 -4.59 6.00
N TYR A 129 12.26 -3.97 5.23
CA TYR A 129 12.14 -2.52 5.20
C TYR A 129 11.47 -1.97 6.46
N GLU A 130 11.99 -0.83 6.91
CA GLU A 130 11.46 -0.08 8.04
C GLU A 130 10.96 1.28 7.56
N ALA A 131 9.97 1.83 8.27
CA ALA A 131 9.42 3.15 7.98
C ALA A 131 10.33 4.30 8.46
N ASP A 132 11.64 4.17 8.19
CA ASP A 132 12.64 5.19 8.46
C ASP A 132 12.65 6.29 7.37
N PHE A 133 13.27 7.43 7.68
CA PHE A 133 13.27 8.59 6.79
C PHE A 133 13.82 8.27 5.40
N HIS A 134 14.92 7.50 5.30
CA HIS A 134 15.56 7.23 4.01
C HIS A 134 14.70 6.30 3.15
N THR A 135 14.16 5.25 3.75
CA THR A 135 13.24 4.31 3.07
C THR A 135 12.01 5.04 2.54
N LEU A 136 11.36 5.83 3.40
CA LEU A 136 10.14 6.53 3.03
C LEU A 136 10.38 7.62 1.97
N ASP A 137 11.53 8.31 2.01
CA ASP A 137 11.87 9.32 1.00
C ASP A 137 12.07 8.70 -0.39
N MET A 138 12.78 7.58 -0.47
CA MET A 138 12.92 6.83 -1.74
C MET A 138 11.56 6.37 -2.27
N MET A 139 10.72 5.80 -1.40
CA MET A 139 9.41 5.29 -1.82
C MET A 139 8.45 6.40 -2.24
N LYS A 140 8.56 7.61 -1.68
CA LYS A 140 7.82 8.79 -2.13
C LYS A 140 8.16 9.19 -3.56
N GLN A 141 9.40 8.94 -3.98
CA GLN A 141 9.87 9.17 -5.36
C GLN A 141 9.52 8.00 -6.31
N GLY A 142 8.97 6.91 -5.75
CA GLY A 142 8.62 5.69 -6.49
C GLY A 142 9.77 4.69 -6.61
N ASP A 143 10.85 4.88 -5.85
CA ASP A 143 12.02 4.01 -5.85
C ASP A 143 12.02 3.04 -4.66
N LEU A 144 12.51 1.83 -4.90
CA LEU A 144 12.68 0.82 -3.86
C LEU A 144 14.10 0.88 -3.28
N PRO A 145 14.26 0.83 -1.95
CA PRO A 145 15.58 0.64 -1.34
C PRO A 145 16.13 -0.77 -1.66
N PRO A 146 17.43 -1.02 -1.44
CA PRO A 146 18.00 -2.36 -1.51
C PRO A 146 17.42 -3.28 -0.44
N VAL A 147 17.27 -4.57 -0.77
CA VAL A 147 16.77 -5.61 0.15
C VAL A 147 17.60 -5.63 1.43
N ARG A 148 16.97 -5.58 2.60
CA ARG A 148 17.69 -5.49 3.88
C ARG A 148 17.98 -6.84 4.53
N THR A 149 17.14 -7.84 4.29
CA THR A 149 17.22 -9.14 4.97
C THR A 149 17.04 -10.32 4.02
N GLY A 150 17.56 -11.49 4.40
CA GLY A 150 17.39 -12.74 3.67
C GLY A 150 18.51 -13.04 2.66
N PRO A 151 18.35 -14.09 1.83
CA PRO A 151 19.41 -14.59 0.94
C PRO A 151 19.90 -13.59 -0.11
N GLN A 152 19.07 -12.60 -0.45
CA GLN A 152 19.36 -11.57 -1.44
C GLN A 152 19.59 -10.18 -0.81
N ALA A 153 19.97 -10.11 0.47
CA ALA A 153 20.28 -8.85 1.12
C ALA A 153 21.36 -8.05 0.34
N GLY A 154 21.15 -6.75 0.21
CA GLY A 154 21.97 -5.85 -0.61
C GLY A 154 21.59 -5.80 -2.09
N ALA A 155 20.76 -6.71 -2.59
CA ALA A 155 20.31 -6.69 -3.98
C ALA A 155 19.25 -5.59 -4.21
N LYS A 156 19.14 -5.14 -5.46
CA LYS A 156 18.11 -4.17 -5.86
C LYS A 156 16.77 -4.88 -5.96
N ALA A 157 15.82 -4.53 -5.09
CA ALA A 157 14.45 -5.02 -5.20
C ALA A 157 13.78 -4.49 -6.48
N GLU A 158 12.77 -5.23 -6.94
CA GLU A 158 12.02 -4.87 -8.14
C GLU A 158 10.52 -4.88 -7.89
N VAL A 159 9.81 -4.17 -8.78
CA VAL A 159 8.37 -4.34 -8.95
C VAL A 159 8.18 -5.25 -10.16
N GLY A 160 7.81 -6.50 -9.90
CA GLY A 160 7.53 -7.51 -10.92
C GLY A 160 6.05 -7.59 -11.24
N THR A 161 5.72 -8.39 -12.25
CA THR A 161 4.33 -8.72 -12.61
C THR A 161 3.98 -10.13 -12.15
N ILE A 162 2.76 -10.32 -11.65
CA ILE A 162 2.22 -11.62 -11.24
C ILE A 162 1.81 -12.43 -12.48
N ILE A 163 1.07 -11.80 -13.40
CA ILE A 163 0.73 -12.34 -14.72
C ILE A 163 1.61 -11.66 -15.76
N ASP A 164 2.23 -12.46 -16.63
CA ASP A 164 3.05 -11.94 -17.73
C ASP A 164 2.20 -11.06 -18.68
N PRO A 165 2.56 -9.77 -18.87
CA PRO A 165 1.87 -8.87 -19.80
C PRO A 165 1.84 -9.39 -21.25
N ALA A 166 2.72 -10.31 -21.64
CA ALA A 166 2.66 -10.95 -22.95
C ALA A 166 1.38 -11.78 -23.16
N LEU A 167 0.78 -12.30 -22.07
CA LEU A 167 -0.47 -13.07 -22.11
C LEU A 167 -1.70 -12.16 -22.26
N SER A 168 -1.63 -10.96 -21.67
CA SER A 168 -2.68 -9.95 -21.72
C SER A 168 -2.07 -8.54 -21.72
N PRO A 169 -1.94 -7.90 -22.90
CA PRO A 169 -1.33 -6.58 -23.03
C PRO A 169 -2.01 -5.51 -22.17
N GLY A 170 -1.22 -4.67 -21.53
CA GLY A 170 -1.71 -3.60 -20.65
C GLY A 170 -1.79 -3.97 -19.18
N LEU A 171 -1.63 -5.25 -18.80
CA LEU A 171 -1.56 -5.65 -17.39
C LEU A 171 -0.32 -5.12 -16.66
N ASP A 172 0.73 -4.72 -17.37
CA ASP A 172 1.88 -3.97 -16.83
C ASP A 172 1.51 -2.57 -16.31
N LYS A 173 0.34 -2.05 -16.71
CA LYS A 173 -0.20 -0.76 -16.27
C LYS A 173 -1.26 -0.90 -15.17
N VAL A 174 -1.56 -2.13 -14.76
CA VAL A 174 -2.55 -2.43 -13.73
C VAL A 174 -1.83 -2.72 -12.43
N MET A 175 -2.00 -1.87 -11.41
CA MET A 175 -1.33 -2.03 -10.12
C MET A 175 -1.67 -3.37 -9.43
N ALA A 176 -2.88 -3.89 -9.65
CA ALA A 176 -3.29 -5.21 -9.14
C ALA A 176 -2.44 -6.37 -9.66
N ASN A 177 -1.75 -6.19 -10.80
CA ASN A 177 -0.85 -7.19 -11.37
C ASN A 177 0.60 -7.02 -10.92
N LEU A 178 0.89 -6.06 -10.05
CA LEU A 178 2.24 -5.71 -9.64
C LEU A 178 2.56 -6.23 -8.23
N GLU A 179 3.79 -6.70 -8.06
CA GLU A 179 4.33 -7.17 -6.79
C GLU A 179 5.74 -6.63 -6.52
N ILE A 180 5.95 -6.12 -5.30
CA ILE A 180 7.27 -5.80 -4.77
C ILE A 180 7.91 -7.12 -4.35
N ARG A 181 9.08 -7.41 -4.90
CA ARG A 181 9.79 -8.67 -4.64
C ARG A 181 11.31 -8.53 -4.73
N PRO A 182 12.06 -9.51 -4.20
CA PRO A 182 13.48 -9.63 -4.51
C PRO A 182 13.69 -9.86 -6.02
N PRO A 183 14.88 -9.55 -6.58
CA PRO A 183 15.16 -9.81 -7.99
C PRO A 183 14.99 -11.30 -8.32
N LYS A 184 14.19 -11.57 -9.36
CA LYS A 184 13.95 -12.92 -9.88
C LYS A 184 14.82 -13.17 -11.11
N GLU A 185 15.44 -14.34 -11.19
CA GLU A 185 16.14 -14.75 -12.42
C GLU A 185 15.14 -14.91 -13.57
N LYS A 186 15.49 -14.34 -14.73
CA LYS A 186 14.64 -14.39 -15.92
C LYS A 186 14.61 -15.82 -16.46
N GLY A 187 13.42 -16.28 -16.85
CA GLY A 187 13.24 -17.57 -17.51
C GLY A 187 13.07 -18.77 -16.58
N LEU A 188 13.07 -18.56 -15.26
CA LEU A 188 12.64 -19.62 -14.33
C LEU A 188 11.13 -19.83 -14.44
N PRO A 189 10.66 -21.09 -14.47
CA PRO A 189 9.24 -21.40 -14.44
C PRO A 189 8.64 -20.89 -13.12
N LEU A 190 7.35 -20.54 -13.17
CA LEU A 190 6.61 -20.21 -11.97
C LEU A 190 6.51 -21.44 -11.06
N THR A 191 6.62 -21.20 -9.76
CA THR A 191 6.32 -22.23 -8.76
C THR A 191 4.82 -22.55 -8.76
N ASP A 192 4.42 -23.67 -8.15
CA ASP A 192 3.00 -24.04 -8.01
C ASP A 192 2.19 -22.95 -7.30
N VAL A 193 2.79 -22.32 -6.30
CA VAL A 193 2.18 -21.21 -5.54
C VAL A 193 2.00 -19.99 -6.44
N GLU A 194 3.04 -19.56 -7.14
CA GLU A 194 2.97 -18.42 -8.08
C GLU A 194 1.95 -18.69 -9.20
N THR A 195 1.89 -19.93 -9.68
CA THR A 195 0.92 -20.36 -10.70
C THR A 195 -0.51 -20.26 -10.17
N ALA A 196 -0.76 -20.74 -8.94
CA ALA A 196 -2.06 -20.63 -8.30
C ALA A 196 -2.46 -19.16 -8.07
N THR A 197 -1.53 -18.33 -7.59
CA THR A 197 -1.74 -16.89 -7.41
C THR A 197 -2.08 -16.19 -8.71
N ALA A 198 -1.35 -16.48 -9.80
CA ALA A 198 -1.61 -15.90 -11.11
C ALA A 198 -2.98 -16.31 -11.68
N LYS A 199 -3.39 -17.58 -11.49
CA LYS A 199 -4.74 -18.04 -11.89
C LYS A 199 -5.84 -17.34 -11.09
N GLN A 200 -5.70 -17.26 -9.77
CA GLN A 200 -6.66 -16.57 -8.90
C GLN A 200 -6.78 -15.08 -9.27
N LEU A 201 -5.65 -14.43 -9.56
CA LEU A 201 -5.63 -13.04 -9.97
C LEU A 201 -6.33 -12.85 -11.33
N ALA A 202 -6.12 -13.74 -12.31
CA ALA A 202 -6.78 -13.65 -13.61
C ALA A 202 -8.32 -13.69 -13.46
N THR A 203 -8.82 -14.61 -12.64
CA THR A 203 -10.25 -14.70 -12.31
C THR A 203 -10.76 -13.45 -11.61
N ALA A 204 -10.03 -12.93 -10.63
CA ALA A 204 -10.41 -11.70 -9.93
C ALA A 204 -10.42 -10.46 -10.84
N LEU A 205 -9.46 -10.34 -11.77
CA LEU A 205 -9.41 -9.27 -12.75
C LEU A 205 -10.59 -9.34 -13.73
N ARG A 206 -11.01 -10.55 -14.11
CA ARG A 206 -12.20 -10.77 -14.94
C ARG A 206 -13.47 -10.39 -14.19
N ASP A 207 -13.61 -10.82 -12.93
CA ASP A 207 -14.76 -10.46 -12.08
C ASP A 207 -14.87 -8.95 -11.83
N ALA A 208 -13.72 -8.28 -11.76
CA ALA A 208 -13.63 -6.84 -11.63
C ALA A 208 -13.88 -6.09 -12.96
N GLY A 209 -14.07 -6.80 -14.08
CA GLY A 209 -14.24 -6.22 -15.41
C GLY A 209 -13.00 -5.47 -15.92
N ILE A 210 -11.81 -5.87 -15.46
CA ILE A 210 -10.52 -5.30 -15.89
C ILE A 210 -10.00 -6.02 -17.13
N ILE A 211 -10.25 -7.33 -17.22
CA ILE A 211 -9.95 -8.14 -18.41
C ILE A 211 -11.21 -8.85 -18.90
N GLU A 212 -11.21 -9.24 -20.16
CA GLU A 212 -12.28 -10.03 -20.76
C GLU A 212 -12.15 -11.53 -20.43
N GLU A 213 -13.25 -12.27 -20.50
CA GLU A 213 -13.26 -13.73 -20.29
C GLU A 213 -12.29 -14.48 -21.22
N ALA A 214 -12.15 -14.02 -22.47
CA ALA A 214 -11.21 -14.60 -23.42
C ALA A 214 -9.74 -14.40 -22.99
N ALA A 215 -9.42 -13.29 -22.32
CA ALA A 215 -8.09 -13.04 -21.78
C ALA A 215 -7.82 -13.91 -20.55
N GLU A 216 -8.80 -14.04 -19.65
CA GLU A 216 -8.71 -14.97 -18.51
C GLU A 216 -8.40 -16.40 -18.98
N LYS A 217 -9.18 -16.92 -19.94
CA LYS A 217 -8.99 -18.28 -20.47
C LYS A 217 -7.58 -18.48 -21.02
N ARG A 218 -7.09 -17.53 -21.83
CA ARG A 218 -5.72 -17.58 -22.38
C ARG A 218 -4.65 -17.64 -21.30
N ILE A 219 -4.81 -16.84 -20.24
CA ILE A 219 -3.88 -16.84 -19.10
C ILE A 219 -3.93 -18.21 -18.41
N ILE A 220 -5.11 -18.72 -18.06
CA ILE A 220 -5.26 -19.99 -17.35
C ILE A 220 -4.72 -21.18 -18.16
N GLU A 221 -4.98 -21.21 -19.47
CA GLU A 221 -4.46 -22.24 -20.38
C GLU A 221 -2.92 -22.22 -20.43
N SER A 222 -2.31 -21.04 -20.56
CA SER A 222 -0.85 -20.91 -20.58
C SER A 222 -0.17 -21.31 -19.26
N LEU A 223 -0.89 -21.22 -18.14
CA LEU A 223 -0.42 -21.54 -16.79
C LEU A 223 -0.74 -22.99 -16.38
N THR A 224 -1.33 -23.80 -17.26
CA THR A 224 -1.65 -25.20 -16.96
C THR A 224 -0.61 -26.09 -17.63
N PRO A 225 0.15 -26.91 -16.88
CA PRO A 225 1.14 -27.78 -17.48
C PRO A 225 0.47 -28.75 -18.46
N PRO A 226 1.14 -29.14 -19.56
CA PRO A 226 0.60 -30.12 -20.48
C PRO A 226 0.33 -31.44 -19.72
N PRO A 227 -0.72 -32.19 -20.11
CA PRO A 227 -1.01 -33.46 -19.46
C PRO A 227 0.23 -34.37 -19.50
N PRO A 228 0.47 -35.18 -18.45
CA PRO A 228 1.55 -36.16 -18.50
C PRO A 228 1.36 -37.00 -19.75
N GLY A 229 2.39 -37.02 -20.61
CA GLY A 229 2.39 -37.80 -21.83
C GLY A 229 2.15 -39.29 -21.53
N PRO A 230 1.60 -40.05 -22.49
CA PRO A 230 1.37 -41.48 -22.33
C PRO A 230 2.64 -42.27 -22.01
#